data_AF-A0A7Y2CKT8-F1
#
_entry.id   AF-A0A7Y2CKT8-F1
#
_cell.length_a   1.000
_cell.length_b   1.000
_cell.length_c   1.000
_cell.angle_alpha   90.00
_cell.angle_beta   90.00
_cell.angle_gamma   90.00
#
_symmetry.space_group_name_H-M   'P 1'
#
loop_
_entity.id
_entity.type
_entity.pdbx_description
1 polymer ?
#
loop_
_entity_poly.entity_id
_entity_poly.type
_entity_poly.pdbx_seq_one_letter_code
_entity_poly.pdbx_strand_id
1 'polypeptide(L)'
;MTSLQRRVWTAVGFIPLLIGAAHLGGLVFFLFFLTIMIGASWEFYKLMAAKGVQPSTKTGMFFSIVLMSLTFFTGTEHLDVFLAAFMIWITLRELFRPTITFPIYDIAVTLLGVLYIGWLFCFVVLLREMPGEIGMRYEIGRSFVLYPILMAWGCDTSAYFFGKAFGKDKLIPRVSPGKSVQGAVAGFTAAVVMAFVGRWWFFHDAAGQPLLGIS
;
A
#
# COMPACT_ATOMS: atom_id res chain seq x y z
N MET A 1 27.63 9.52 -5.23
CA MET A 1 26.98 8.20 -5.13
C MET A 1 26.23 7.93 -6.43
N THR A 2 26.42 6.76 -7.04
CA THR A 2 25.63 6.38 -8.22
C THR A 2 24.17 6.15 -7.83
N SER A 3 23.23 6.29 -8.76
CA SER A 3 21.79 6.07 -8.49
C SER A 3 21.50 4.65 -7.95
N LEU A 4 22.30 3.66 -8.35
CA LEU A 4 22.23 2.29 -7.86
C LEU A 4 22.63 2.18 -6.38
N GLN A 5 23.75 2.80 -5.98
CA GLN A 5 24.21 2.79 -4.59
C GLN A 5 23.15 3.40 -3.67
N ARG A 6 22.50 4.50 -4.08
CA ARG A 6 21.43 5.13 -3.29
C ARG A 6 20.24 4.19 -3.06
N ARG A 7 19.84 3.42 -4.08
CA ARG A 7 18.74 2.44 -4.00
C ARG A 7 19.06 1.29 -3.05
N VAL A 8 20.30 0.79 -3.10
CA VAL A 8 20.75 -0.29 -2.21
C VAL A 8 20.73 0.18 -0.76
N TRP A 9 21.26 1.37 -0.47
CA TRP A 9 21.27 1.91 0.90
C TRP A 9 19.87 2.16 1.45
N THR A 10 18.95 2.68 0.64
CA THR A 10 17.56 2.85 1.07
C THR A 10 16.88 1.50 1.34
N ALA A 11 17.14 0.48 0.51
CA ALA A 11 16.57 -0.86 0.72
C ALA A 11 17.13 -1.52 1.98
N VAL A 12 18.45 -1.45 2.18
CA VAL A 12 19.13 -2.01 3.35
C VAL A 12 18.66 -1.36 4.66
N GLY A 13 18.31 -0.08 4.65
CA GLY A 13 17.70 0.57 5.82
C GLY A 13 16.22 0.25 6.00
N PHE A 14 15.45 0.26 4.92
CA PHE A 14 13.99 0.10 4.98
C PHE A 14 13.54 -1.32 5.31
N ILE A 15 14.21 -2.34 4.76
CA ILE A 15 13.80 -3.75 4.94
C ILE A 15 13.87 -4.17 6.42
N PRO A 16 14.99 -3.97 7.16
CA PRO A 16 15.05 -4.33 8.57
C PRO A 16 14.05 -3.54 9.42
N LEU A 17 13.81 -2.28 9.07
CA LEU A 17 12.88 -1.43 9.80
C LEU A 17 11.43 -1.89 9.59
N LEU A 18 11.06 -2.26 8.36
CA LEU A 18 9.77 -2.89 8.06
C LEU A 18 9.60 -4.21 8.82
N ILE A 19 10.62 -5.08 8.79
CA ILE A 19 10.59 -6.37 9.49
C ILE A 19 10.45 -6.12 11.00
N GLY A 20 11.26 -5.24 11.59
CA GLY A 20 11.20 -4.88 13.00
C GLY A 20 9.84 -4.31 13.41
N ALA A 21 9.27 -3.41 12.62
CA ALA A 21 7.92 -2.88 12.85
C ALA A 21 6.86 -4.00 12.77
N ALA A 22 6.96 -4.90 11.80
CA ALA A 22 6.05 -6.04 11.66
C ALA A 22 6.16 -7.02 12.85
N HIS A 23 7.37 -7.22 13.39
CA HIS A 23 7.57 -8.04 14.59
C HIS A 23 6.91 -7.40 15.82
N LEU A 24 7.09 -6.09 16.03
CA LEU A 24 6.52 -5.39 17.19
C LEU A 24 5.00 -5.24 17.10
N GLY A 25 4.45 -4.99 15.91
CA GLY A 25 3.00 -4.81 15.72
C GLY A 25 2.44 -3.56 16.40
N GLY A 26 1.11 -3.49 16.49
CA GLY A 26 0.36 -2.54 17.30
C GLY A 26 0.70 -1.09 16.94
N LEU A 27 0.88 -0.25 17.96
CA LEU A 27 1.18 1.16 17.78
C LEU A 27 2.46 1.41 16.97
N VAL A 28 3.49 0.57 17.10
CA VAL A 28 4.75 0.75 16.36
C VAL A 28 4.54 0.55 14.87
N PHE A 29 3.85 -0.53 14.50
CA PHE A 29 3.54 -0.83 13.11
C PHE A 29 2.58 0.21 12.49
N PHE A 30 1.57 0.61 13.26
CA PHE A 30 0.64 1.68 12.90
C PHE A 30 1.36 2.99 12.62
N LEU A 31 2.18 3.48 13.56
CA LEU A 31 2.91 4.74 13.39
C LEU A 31 3.89 4.67 12.22
N PHE A 32 4.54 3.53 12.01
CA PHE A 32 5.42 3.32 10.87
C PHE A 32 4.67 3.49 9.55
N PHE A 33 3.57 2.77 9.32
CA PHE A 33 2.80 2.91 8.08
C PHE A 33 2.06 4.26 7.98
N LEU A 34 1.70 4.89 9.10
CA LEU A 34 1.10 6.22 9.12
C LEU A 34 2.08 7.27 8.57
N THR A 35 3.36 7.20 8.96
CA THR A 35 4.38 8.11 8.43
C THR A 35 4.62 7.92 6.93
N ILE A 36 4.61 6.66 6.45
CA ILE A 36 4.72 6.35 5.02
C ILE A 36 3.50 6.89 4.27
N MET A 37 2.29 6.66 4.79
CA MET A 37 1.05 7.14 4.20
C MET A 37 1.03 8.68 4.10
N ILE A 38 1.50 9.37 5.15
CA ILE A 38 1.65 10.83 5.17
C ILE A 38 2.56 11.30 4.03
N GLY A 39 3.74 10.68 3.89
CA GLY A 39 4.69 11.01 2.82
C GLY A 39 4.11 10.73 1.43
N ALA A 40 3.52 9.56 1.23
CA ALA A 40 2.90 9.15 -0.03
C ALA A 40 1.75 10.09 -0.44
N SER A 41 0.87 10.43 0.49
CA SER A 41 -0.24 11.37 0.26
C SER A 41 0.28 12.77 -0.10
N TRP A 42 1.31 13.24 0.59
CA TRP A 42 1.91 14.54 0.29
C TRP A 42 2.53 14.58 -1.12
N GLU A 43 3.31 13.56 -1.49
CA GLU A 43 3.89 13.46 -2.83
C GLU A 43 2.80 13.37 -3.92
N PHE A 44 1.76 12.57 -3.70
CA PHE A 44 0.65 12.45 -4.62
C PHE A 44 -0.05 13.79 -4.87
N TYR A 45 -0.45 14.50 -3.81
CA TYR A 45 -1.12 15.78 -3.97
C TYR A 45 -0.22 16.84 -4.60
N LYS A 46 1.07 16.85 -4.27
CA LYS A 46 2.06 17.73 -4.89
C LYS A 46 2.19 17.49 -6.40
N LEU A 47 2.22 16.22 -6.82
CA LEU A 47 2.29 15.86 -8.24
C LEU A 47 1.02 16.26 -9.00
N MET A 48 -0.16 16.10 -8.38
CA MET A 48 -1.41 16.50 -8.99
C MET A 48 -1.55 18.03 -9.05
N ALA A 49 -1.06 18.74 -8.04
CA ALA A 49 -0.95 20.20 -8.06
C ALA A 49 -0.05 20.69 -9.20
N ALA A 50 1.08 20.02 -9.42
CA ALA A 50 1.97 20.34 -10.54
C ALA A 50 1.34 20.09 -11.93
N LYS A 51 0.26 19.32 -12.01
CA LYS A 51 -0.53 19.11 -13.25
C LYS A 51 -1.65 20.15 -13.44
N GLY A 52 -1.73 21.16 -12.58
CA GLY A 52 -2.70 22.26 -12.69
C GLY A 52 -4.04 22.02 -11.98
N VAL A 53 -4.20 20.89 -11.30
CA VAL A 53 -5.35 20.63 -10.41
C VAL A 53 -5.10 21.32 -9.07
N GLN A 54 -6.13 21.78 -8.35
CA GLN A 54 -5.97 22.37 -7.03
C GLN A 54 -6.63 21.50 -5.94
N PRO A 55 -6.10 20.29 -5.68
CA PRO A 55 -6.71 19.38 -4.71
C PRO A 55 -6.66 19.97 -3.30
N SER A 56 -7.65 19.62 -2.47
CA SER A 56 -7.68 19.99 -1.06
C SER A 56 -6.70 19.14 -0.26
N THR A 57 -5.41 19.42 -0.44
CA THR A 57 -4.30 18.62 0.11
C THR A 57 -4.40 18.45 1.62
N LYS A 58 -4.66 19.54 2.35
CA LYS A 58 -4.80 19.52 3.82
C LYS A 58 -5.98 18.66 4.27
N THR A 59 -7.11 18.78 3.58
CA THR A 59 -8.29 17.93 3.84
C THR A 59 -7.96 16.48 3.58
N GLY A 60 -7.48 16.15 2.38
CA GLY A 60 -7.24 14.77 1.99
C GLY A 60 -6.25 14.08 2.92
N MET A 61 -5.20 14.80 3.32
CA MET A 61 -4.24 14.33 4.31
C MET A 61 -4.87 14.11 5.70
N PHE A 62 -5.65 15.08 6.20
CA PHE A 62 -6.36 14.96 7.47
C PHE A 62 -7.31 13.75 7.48
N PHE A 63 -8.17 13.63 6.46
CA PHE A 63 -9.10 12.51 6.36
C PHE A 63 -8.38 11.18 6.21
N SER A 64 -7.24 11.11 5.51
CA SER A 64 -6.45 9.87 5.41
C SER A 64 -5.84 9.46 6.76
N ILE A 65 -5.34 10.42 7.56
CA ILE A 65 -4.83 10.18 8.90
C ILE A 65 -5.94 9.69 9.82
N VAL A 66 -7.09 10.37 9.81
CA VAL A 66 -8.24 9.98 10.64
C VAL A 66 -8.78 8.62 10.21
N LEU A 67 -8.87 8.35 8.91
CA LEU A 67 -9.30 7.06 8.36
C LEU A 67 -8.43 5.92 8.91
N MET A 68 -7.12 6.03 8.76
CA MET A 68 -6.19 5.00 9.21
C MET A 68 -6.18 4.85 10.74
N SER A 69 -6.30 5.96 11.47
CA SER A 69 -6.39 5.95 12.94
C SER A 69 -7.69 5.27 13.41
N LEU A 70 -8.82 5.63 12.80
CA LEU A 70 -10.11 5.03 13.07
C LEU A 70 -10.06 3.53 12.81
N THR A 71 -9.52 3.12 11.65
CA THR A 71 -9.36 1.69 11.33
C THR A 71 -8.50 0.94 12.35
N PHE A 72 -7.43 1.55 12.85
CA PHE A 72 -6.58 0.92 13.85
C PHE A 72 -7.28 0.76 15.22
N PHE A 73 -8.06 1.76 15.66
CA PHE A 73 -8.68 1.73 16.99
C PHE A 73 -10.04 1.05 17.05
N THR A 74 -10.81 1.06 15.96
CA THR A 74 -12.20 0.58 15.94
C THR A 74 -12.44 -0.48 14.86
N GLY A 75 -11.39 -0.98 14.21
CA GLY A 75 -11.52 -1.91 13.10
C GLY A 75 -12.32 -1.32 11.93
N THR A 76 -13.19 -2.12 11.30
CA THR A 76 -13.96 -1.71 10.12
C THR A 76 -15.33 -1.12 10.43
N GLU A 77 -15.75 -1.09 11.70
CA GLU A 77 -17.13 -0.80 12.12
C GLU A 77 -17.64 0.59 11.71
N HIS A 78 -16.75 1.57 11.56
CA HIS A 78 -17.11 2.96 11.28
C HIS A 78 -16.60 3.44 9.91
N LEU A 79 -16.03 2.54 9.11
CA LEU A 79 -15.32 2.89 7.88
C LEU A 79 -16.27 3.41 6.80
N ASP A 80 -17.41 2.77 6.64
CA ASP A 80 -18.47 3.11 5.69
C ASP A 80 -19.09 4.48 6.01
N VAL A 81 -19.49 4.70 7.27
CA VAL A 81 -20.06 5.97 7.73
C VAL A 81 -19.05 7.09 7.59
N PHE A 82 -17.77 6.84 7.93
CA PHE A 82 -16.71 7.84 7.79
C PHE A 82 -16.47 8.20 6.31
N LEU A 83 -16.38 7.22 5.42
CA LEU A 83 -16.20 7.47 3.99
C LEU A 83 -17.40 8.21 3.37
N ALA A 84 -18.63 7.87 3.78
CA ALA A 84 -19.83 8.59 3.35
C ALA A 84 -19.84 10.04 3.87
N ALA A 85 -19.50 10.25 5.14
CA ALA A 85 -19.38 11.58 5.72
C ALA A 85 -18.29 12.42 5.02
N PHE A 86 -17.14 11.82 4.71
CA PHE A 86 -16.09 12.46 3.93
C PHE A 86 -16.56 12.87 2.52
N MET A 87 -17.29 11.99 1.82
CA MET A 87 -17.85 12.27 0.50
C MET A 87 -18.83 13.45 0.52
N ILE A 88 -19.72 13.49 1.51
CA ILE A 88 -20.63 14.63 1.71
C ILE A 88 -19.84 15.89 2.05
N TRP A 89 -18.84 15.79 2.93
CA TRP A 89 -18.04 16.92 3.35
C TRP A 89 -17.26 17.55 2.19
N ILE A 90 -16.60 16.74 1.35
CA ILE A 90 -15.77 17.26 0.25
C ILE A 90 -16.63 17.91 -0.84
N THR A 91 -17.81 17.36 -1.11
CA THR A 91 -18.76 17.93 -2.08
C THR A 91 -19.36 19.24 -1.58
N LEU A 92 -19.76 19.31 -0.30
CA LEU A 92 -20.24 20.55 0.32
C LEU A 92 -19.15 21.63 0.33
N ARG A 93 -17.92 21.28 0.73
CA ARG A 93 -16.81 22.23 0.74
C ARG A 93 -16.58 22.84 -0.64
N GLU A 94 -16.61 22.02 -1.69
CA GLU A 94 -16.35 22.52 -3.04
C GLU A 94 -17.47 23.44 -3.55
N LEU A 95 -18.72 23.20 -3.13
CA LEU A 95 -19.86 24.08 -3.45
C LEU A 95 -19.67 25.51 -2.91
N PHE A 96 -19.01 25.65 -1.76
CA PHE A 96 -18.75 26.96 -1.14
C PHE A 96 -17.41 27.58 -1.56
N ARG A 97 -16.71 27.00 -2.55
CA ARG A 97 -15.41 27.53 -2.99
C ARG A 97 -15.61 28.77 -3.88
N PRO A 98 -14.98 29.92 -3.56
CA PRO A 98 -15.20 31.18 -4.29
C PRO A 98 -14.62 31.19 -5.71
N THR A 99 -13.69 30.29 -6.03
CA THR A 99 -13.10 30.16 -7.36
C THR A 99 -13.25 28.72 -7.85
N ILE A 100 -14.00 28.57 -8.93
CA ILE A 100 -14.35 27.29 -9.54
C ILE A 100 -13.67 27.24 -10.92
N THR A 101 -12.50 26.63 -11.02
CA THR A 101 -11.86 26.40 -12.33
C THR A 101 -12.18 24.98 -12.81
N PHE A 102 -11.89 23.96 -12.00
CA PHE A 102 -12.13 22.55 -12.32
C PHE A 102 -12.62 21.76 -11.07
N PRO A 103 -13.81 22.07 -10.55
CA PRO A 103 -14.28 21.57 -9.24
C PRO A 103 -14.37 20.04 -9.20
N ILE A 104 -14.83 19.42 -10.30
CA ILE A 104 -14.94 17.96 -10.41
C ILE A 104 -13.56 17.31 -10.32
N TYR A 105 -12.55 17.88 -10.98
CA TYR A 105 -11.19 17.34 -10.95
C TYR A 105 -10.56 17.50 -9.56
N ASP A 106 -10.77 18.64 -8.89
CA ASP A 106 -10.25 18.90 -7.55
C ASP A 106 -10.84 17.94 -6.51
N ILE A 107 -12.16 17.72 -6.57
CA ILE A 107 -12.86 16.71 -5.74
C ILE A 107 -12.32 15.31 -6.08
N ALA A 108 -12.29 14.94 -7.36
CA ALA A 108 -11.89 13.61 -7.79
C ALA A 108 -10.46 13.28 -7.37
N VAL A 109 -9.52 14.23 -7.45
CA VAL A 109 -8.14 14.02 -7.01
C VAL A 109 -8.05 13.94 -5.48
N THR A 110 -8.81 14.77 -4.77
CA THR A 110 -8.83 14.75 -3.31
C THR A 110 -9.37 13.42 -2.81
N LEU A 111 -10.49 12.98 -3.38
CA LEU A 111 -11.11 11.68 -3.13
C LEU A 111 -10.17 10.54 -3.50
N LEU A 112 -9.53 10.60 -4.67
CA LEU A 112 -8.57 9.60 -5.10
C LEU A 112 -7.41 9.49 -4.13
N GLY A 113 -6.86 10.59 -3.62
CA GLY A 113 -5.80 10.52 -2.61
C GLY A 113 -6.25 9.83 -1.32
N VAL A 114 -7.46 10.11 -0.84
CA VAL A 114 -8.00 9.45 0.37
C VAL A 114 -8.29 7.97 0.13
N LEU A 115 -8.93 7.60 -0.98
CA LEU A 115 -9.29 6.21 -1.27
C LEU A 115 -8.09 5.38 -1.74
N TYR A 116 -7.22 5.95 -2.57
CA TYR A 116 -6.10 5.21 -3.14
C TYR A 116 -4.94 5.12 -2.16
N ILE A 117 -4.67 6.16 -1.38
CA ILE A 117 -3.54 6.15 -0.44
C ILE A 117 -4.04 5.86 0.95
N GLY A 118 -4.93 6.68 1.51
CA GLY A 118 -5.44 6.48 2.88
C GLY A 118 -6.10 5.11 3.06
N TRP A 119 -7.14 4.81 2.28
CA TRP A 119 -7.93 3.60 2.45
C TRP A 119 -7.15 2.33 2.09
N LEU A 120 -6.32 2.35 1.04
CA LEU A 120 -5.48 1.17 0.73
C LEU A 120 -4.43 0.88 1.81
N PHE A 121 -3.86 1.91 2.45
CA PHE A 121 -2.94 1.73 3.57
C PHE A 121 -3.62 1.14 4.81
N CYS A 122 -4.93 1.36 4.99
CA CYS A 122 -5.69 0.75 6.09
C CYS A 122 -5.63 -0.78 6.04
N PHE A 123 -5.64 -1.39 4.85
CA PHE A 123 -5.55 -2.85 4.70
C PHE A 123 -4.23 -3.43 5.21
N VAL A 124 -3.14 -2.66 5.15
CA VAL A 124 -1.85 -3.13 5.68
C VAL A 124 -1.90 -3.27 7.20
N VAL A 125 -2.58 -2.33 7.88
CA VAL A 125 -2.81 -2.39 9.32
C VAL A 125 -3.80 -3.51 9.67
N LEU A 126 -4.92 -3.60 8.94
CA LEU A 126 -5.89 -4.67 9.15
C LEU A 126 -5.26 -6.05 9.00
N LEU A 127 -4.40 -6.28 7.99
CA LEU A 127 -3.69 -7.54 7.83
C LEU A 127 -2.78 -7.87 9.02
N ARG A 128 -2.14 -6.85 9.63
CA ARG A 128 -1.25 -7.05 10.77
C ARG A 128 -2.02 -7.39 12.05
N GLU A 129 -3.16 -6.76 12.26
CA GLU A 129 -3.94 -6.88 13.50
C GLU A 129 -4.98 -8.02 13.45
N MET A 130 -5.42 -8.41 12.25
CA MET A 130 -6.46 -9.43 12.02
C MET A 130 -6.27 -10.70 12.85
N PRO A 131 -5.08 -11.34 12.95
CA PRO A 131 -4.93 -12.55 13.77
C PRO A 131 -5.31 -12.37 15.23
N GLY A 132 -5.07 -11.19 15.81
CA GLY A 132 -5.50 -10.90 17.19
C GLY A 132 -7.01 -10.80 17.31
N GLU A 133 -7.69 -10.26 16.29
CA GLU A 133 -9.15 -10.10 16.27
C GLU A 133 -9.88 -11.44 16.10
N ILE A 134 -9.34 -12.35 15.29
CA ILE A 134 -9.95 -13.67 15.05
C ILE A 134 -9.46 -14.77 16.00
N GLY A 135 -8.83 -14.40 17.12
CA GLY A 135 -8.42 -15.32 18.19
C GLY A 135 -7.21 -16.21 17.86
N MET A 136 -6.45 -15.88 16.81
CA MET A 136 -5.18 -16.54 16.49
C MET A 136 -4.01 -15.90 17.27
N ARG A 137 -2.84 -16.55 17.22
CA ARG A 137 -1.62 -15.97 17.79
C ARG A 137 -1.30 -14.65 17.08
N TYR A 138 -1.21 -13.56 17.83
CA TYR A 138 -0.92 -12.22 17.33
C TYR A 138 0.35 -12.15 16.45
N GLU A 139 1.36 -12.96 16.79
CA GLU A 139 2.62 -13.05 16.05
C GLU A 139 2.44 -13.50 14.59
N ILE A 140 1.36 -14.20 14.25
CA ILE A 140 1.05 -14.64 12.88
C ILE A 140 0.75 -13.43 11.98
N GLY A 141 0.32 -12.30 12.56
CA GLY A 141 0.03 -11.06 11.81
C GLY A 141 1.23 -10.53 11.03
N ARG A 142 2.46 -10.78 11.51
CA ARG A 142 3.68 -10.42 10.76
C ARG A 142 3.73 -11.14 9.41
N SER A 143 3.31 -12.41 9.38
CA SER A 143 3.30 -13.22 8.16
C SER A 143 2.26 -12.70 7.17
N PHE A 144 1.08 -12.29 7.64
CA PHE A 144 0.02 -11.74 6.79
C PHE A 144 0.41 -10.45 6.07
N VAL A 145 1.36 -9.68 6.62
CA VAL A 145 1.89 -8.48 5.97
C VAL A 145 3.13 -8.76 5.12
N LEU A 146 4.12 -9.45 5.69
CA LEU A 146 5.41 -9.63 5.03
C LEU A 146 5.32 -10.54 3.80
N TYR A 147 4.40 -11.50 3.81
CA TYR A 147 4.23 -12.45 2.71
C TYR A 147 3.71 -11.79 1.43
N PRO A 148 2.61 -10.99 1.42
CA PRO A 148 2.22 -10.19 0.25
C PRO A 148 3.30 -9.21 -0.23
N ILE A 149 4.03 -8.57 0.69
CA ILE A 149 5.12 -7.65 0.32
C ILE A 149 6.24 -8.41 -0.40
N LEU A 150 6.62 -9.59 0.09
CA LEU A 150 7.62 -10.44 -0.55
C LEU A 150 7.16 -10.87 -1.95
N MET A 151 5.90 -11.27 -2.10
CA MET A 151 5.34 -11.63 -3.41
C MET A 151 5.35 -10.44 -4.38
N ALA A 152 4.98 -9.24 -3.91
CA ALA A 152 5.00 -8.02 -4.72
C ALA A 152 6.42 -7.68 -5.17
N TRP A 153 7.40 -7.71 -4.26
CA TRP A 153 8.80 -7.45 -4.59
C TRP A 153 9.39 -8.50 -5.53
N GLY A 154 9.04 -9.78 -5.33
CA GLY A 154 9.44 -10.86 -6.23
C GLY A 154 8.87 -10.70 -7.64
N CYS A 155 7.59 -10.33 -7.73
CA CYS A 155 6.90 -10.02 -8.98
C CYS A 155 7.60 -8.86 -9.72
N ASP A 156 7.84 -7.74 -9.04
CA ASP A 156 8.45 -6.56 -9.66
C ASP A 156 9.90 -6.81 -10.09
N THR A 157 10.67 -7.53 -9.26
CA THR A 157 12.08 -7.86 -9.53
C THR A 157 12.20 -8.77 -10.75
N SER A 158 11.42 -9.85 -10.80
CA SER A 158 11.40 -10.76 -11.95
C SER A 158 10.86 -10.09 -13.20
N ALA A 159 9.76 -9.32 -13.11
CA ALA A 159 9.23 -8.57 -14.24
C ALA A 159 10.25 -7.59 -14.82
N TYR A 160 11.04 -6.93 -13.97
CA TYR A 160 12.11 -6.05 -14.41
C TYR A 160 13.25 -6.80 -15.13
N PHE A 161 13.79 -7.87 -14.53
CA PHE A 161 14.93 -8.59 -15.12
C PHE A 161 14.56 -9.34 -16.40
N PHE A 162 13.48 -10.13 -16.36
CA PHE A 162 13.01 -10.85 -17.55
C PHE A 162 12.44 -9.90 -18.61
N GLY A 163 11.79 -8.82 -18.19
CA GLY A 163 11.32 -7.79 -19.09
C GLY A 163 12.46 -7.06 -19.81
N LYS A 164 13.59 -6.83 -19.14
CA LYS A 164 14.78 -6.23 -19.75
C LYS A 164 15.55 -7.20 -20.64
N ALA A 165 15.65 -8.47 -20.26
CA ALA A 165 16.42 -9.48 -21.00
C ALA A 165 15.66 -10.03 -22.22
N PHE A 166 14.35 -10.26 -22.10
CA PHE A 166 13.54 -10.97 -23.10
C PHE A 166 12.32 -10.20 -23.59
N GLY A 167 12.09 -8.98 -23.09
CA GLY A 167 10.90 -8.19 -23.44
C GLY A 167 10.94 -7.62 -24.84
N LYS A 168 10.37 -8.35 -25.80
CA LYS A 168 10.19 -7.89 -27.18
C LYS A 168 8.86 -7.14 -27.34
N ASP A 169 7.78 -7.70 -26.78
CA ASP A 169 6.44 -7.18 -26.96
C ASP A 169 6.06 -6.28 -25.79
N LYS A 170 5.64 -5.06 -26.12
CA LYS A 170 5.24 -4.07 -25.12
C LYS A 170 3.82 -4.34 -24.64
N LEU A 171 3.63 -4.27 -23.32
CA LEU A 171 2.34 -4.57 -22.71
C LEU A 171 1.32 -3.46 -23.00
N ILE A 172 1.61 -2.22 -22.58
CA ILE A 172 0.77 -1.04 -22.85
C ILE A 172 1.69 0.16 -23.10
N PRO A 173 2.16 0.36 -24.34
CA PRO A 173 3.11 1.43 -24.68
C PRO A 173 2.63 2.83 -24.28
N ARG A 174 1.33 3.09 -24.40
CA ARG A 174 0.72 4.41 -24.13
C ARG A 174 0.73 4.80 -22.66
N VAL A 175 0.76 3.82 -21.75
CA VAL A 175 0.72 4.04 -20.29
C VAL A 175 2.10 3.85 -19.68
N SER A 176 2.83 2.82 -20.11
CA SER A 176 4.18 2.53 -19.62
C SER A 176 5.05 1.90 -20.72
N PRO A 177 5.86 2.70 -21.43
CA PRO A 177 6.73 2.22 -22.52
C PRO A 177 7.75 1.14 -22.10
N GLY A 178 8.07 1.09 -20.80
CA GLY A 178 9.05 0.18 -20.23
C GLY A 178 8.53 -1.24 -19.98
N LYS A 179 7.21 -1.46 -19.90
CA LYS A 179 6.64 -2.76 -19.53
C LYS A 179 6.47 -3.68 -20.75
N SER A 180 6.92 -4.92 -20.64
CA SER A 180 6.76 -5.97 -21.66
C SER A 180 5.82 -7.09 -21.21
N VAL A 181 5.23 -7.79 -22.18
CA VAL A 181 4.35 -8.94 -21.92
C VAL A 181 5.14 -10.07 -21.27
N GLN A 182 6.35 -10.36 -21.78
CA GLN A 182 7.25 -11.37 -21.22
C GLN A 182 7.62 -11.05 -19.76
N GLY A 183 7.88 -9.77 -19.46
CA GLY A 183 8.11 -9.32 -18.09
C GLY A 183 6.90 -9.53 -17.19
N ALA A 184 5.70 -9.21 -17.66
CA ALA A 184 4.47 -9.42 -16.88
C ALA A 184 4.21 -10.90 -16.58
N VAL A 185 4.39 -11.78 -17.56
CA VAL A 185 4.24 -13.24 -17.40
C VAL A 185 5.29 -13.79 -16.43
N ALA A 186 6.54 -13.35 -16.55
CA ALA A 186 7.60 -13.75 -15.62
C ALA A 186 7.31 -13.27 -14.19
N GLY A 187 6.84 -12.02 -14.03
CA GLY A 187 6.40 -11.44 -12.77
C GLY A 187 5.32 -12.26 -12.09
N PHE A 188 4.26 -12.56 -12.83
CA PHE A 188 3.15 -13.39 -12.35
C PHE A 188 3.62 -14.80 -11.96
N THR A 189 4.42 -15.45 -12.81
CA THR A 189 4.95 -16.80 -12.56
C THR A 189 5.81 -16.81 -11.29
N ALA A 190 6.68 -15.81 -11.11
CA ALA A 190 7.50 -15.68 -9.92
C ALA A 190 6.65 -15.43 -8.67
N ALA A 191 5.60 -14.61 -8.74
CA ALA A 191 4.68 -14.40 -7.62
C ALA A 191 4.00 -15.70 -7.20
N VAL A 192 3.53 -16.51 -8.16
CA VAL A 192 2.93 -17.83 -7.91
C VAL A 192 3.95 -18.77 -7.25
N VAL A 193 5.17 -18.87 -7.76
CA VAL A 193 6.23 -19.69 -7.16
C VAL A 193 6.55 -19.22 -5.74
N MET A 194 6.71 -17.92 -5.53
CA MET A 194 6.96 -17.33 -4.22
C MET A 194 5.80 -17.55 -3.25
N ALA A 195 4.56 -17.66 -3.75
CA ALA A 195 3.42 -18.01 -2.92
C ALA A 195 3.56 -19.45 -2.38
N PHE A 196 3.81 -20.42 -3.26
CA PHE A 196 3.98 -21.82 -2.84
C PHE A 196 5.20 -22.02 -1.93
N VAL A 197 6.33 -21.39 -2.25
CA VAL A 197 7.56 -21.48 -1.44
C VAL A 197 7.39 -20.74 -0.12
N GLY A 198 6.81 -19.54 -0.14
CA GLY A 198 6.61 -18.70 1.04
C GLY A 198 5.60 -19.28 2.03
N ARG A 199 4.63 -20.10 1.58
CA ARG A 199 3.70 -20.80 2.48
C ARG A 199 4.45 -21.55 3.60
N TRP A 200 5.47 -22.31 3.24
CA TRP A 200 6.27 -23.09 4.18
C TRP A 200 7.05 -22.22 5.16
N TRP A 201 7.53 -21.07 4.71
CA TRP A 201 8.34 -20.17 5.54
C TRP A 201 7.49 -19.32 6.51
N PHE A 202 6.31 -18.87 6.07
CA PHE A 202 5.50 -17.91 6.81
C PHE A 202 4.38 -18.54 7.65
N PHE A 203 3.92 -19.74 7.28
CA PHE A 203 2.74 -20.38 7.87
C PHE A 203 3.01 -21.75 8.51
N HIS A 204 4.27 -22.14 8.71
CA HIS A 204 4.64 -23.29 9.53
C HIS A 204 5.41 -22.84 10.78
N ASP A 205 5.20 -23.53 11.90
CA ASP A 205 6.01 -23.31 13.10
C ASP A 205 7.42 -23.95 12.97
N ALA A 206 8.28 -23.78 13.97
CA ALA A 206 9.64 -24.34 13.96
C ALA A 206 9.68 -25.88 13.94
N ALA A 207 8.58 -26.55 14.31
CA ALA A 207 8.37 -28.00 14.21
C ALA A 207 7.67 -28.41 12.89
N GLY A 208 7.41 -27.47 11.98
CA GLY A 208 6.80 -27.73 10.68
C GLY A 208 5.28 -27.91 10.72
N GLN A 209 4.60 -27.54 11.81
CA GLN A 209 3.14 -27.65 11.89
C GLN A 209 2.45 -26.44 11.25
N PRO A 210 1.38 -26.63 10.45
CA PRO A 210 0.68 -25.54 9.80
C PRO A 210 -0.02 -24.64 10.83
N LEU A 211 0.36 -23.36 10.85
CA LEU A 211 -0.19 -22.33 11.76
C LEU A 211 -1.67 -22.05 11.51
N LEU A 212 -2.16 -22.38 10.31
CA LEU A 212 -3.56 -22.17 9.90
C LEU A 212 -4.39 -23.46 9.96
N GLY A 213 -3.82 -24.60 10.38
CA GLY A 213 -4.51 -25.89 10.39
C GLY A 213 -4.87 -26.44 8.99
N ILE A 214 -4.39 -25.81 7.93
CA ILE A 214 -4.59 -26.24 6.54
C ILE A 214 -3.41 -27.13 6.14
N SER A 215 -3.66 -28.43 6.04
CA SER A 215 -2.72 -29.44 5.54
C SER A 215 -2.38 -29.26 4.05
#